data_AF-A0AAN6GTI2-F1
#
_entry.id   AF-A0AAN6GTI2-F1
#
_cell.length_a   1.000
_cell.length_b   1.000
_cell.length_c   1.000
_cell.angle_alpha   90.00
_cell.angle_beta   90.00
_cell.angle_gamma   90.00
#
_symmetry.space_group_name_H-M   'P 1'
#
loop_
_entity.id
_entity.type
_entity.pdbx_description
1 polymer ?
#
loop_
_entity_poly.entity_id
_entity_poly.type
_entity_poly.pdbx_seq_one_letter_code
_entity_poly.pdbx_strand_id
1 'polypeptide(L)'
;MSHPANNFDWLQHTKTASGSTIHSHDALIEGAQPAPPKIKRRRRAAIVILIVVGLGTAFGLCLAYGLQRIHRGSTLFLQRSTLPTSGTSLGLDSLRDAGEWFTSPDPDNDNTFVHAESNLTFSNWTNGTKGVDLVIDTSNVHQPIRGFGSAMTDSSAYLLKKLNDSNPQLYKTTMTSLFNPRTGIPILRVPLGSSDFALKEYSYLGSIGNVDTFRDLKASGNLDKILSFLDLDDAKQYLLPVLKDAVAIRPDLNILLTPWSPPAFMKNNSDMMGGSLLNGYEDLLAQYYLRSIKAWQDDGVPIWGMTIQNEPNWAPPYPSCYMSTEQQAGLVKAIRSALKDQKSFGDLAHLVLLGHDDNFDDFADAINLSEAVGDQLDGYGWHCYNGDPSMVTNLTAALARQNQGGKGQYMTECSGTHSSTTNRWASQVWWLVSVLAILFV
;
A
#
# COMPACT_ATOMS: atom_id res chain seq x y z
N MET A 1 53.66 -32.89 2.09
CA MET A 1 54.59 -31.74 1.96
C MET A 1 53.81 -30.47 2.20
N SER A 2 54.30 -29.66 3.15
CA SER A 2 54.08 -28.21 3.38
C SER A 2 52.65 -27.63 3.52
N HIS A 3 52.28 -27.43 4.79
CA HIS A 3 51.61 -26.24 5.37
C HIS A 3 52.41 -24.93 5.11
N PRO A 4 51.91 -23.69 5.36
CA PRO A 4 51.24 -23.21 6.61
C PRO A 4 50.13 -22.14 6.40
N ALA A 5 49.55 -21.44 7.39
CA ALA A 5 49.11 -21.66 8.78
C ALA A 5 48.61 -20.28 9.31
N ASN A 6 47.70 -20.29 10.30
CA ASN A 6 47.58 -19.41 11.49
C ASN A 6 46.09 -19.20 11.85
N ASN A 7 45.50 -19.94 12.80
CA ASN A 7 45.58 -19.91 14.28
C ASN A 7 45.00 -18.66 14.95
N PHE A 8 44.02 -18.86 15.85
CA PHE A 8 44.19 -18.56 17.29
C PHE A 8 43.22 -19.36 18.17
N ASP A 9 43.69 -19.60 19.39
CA ASP A 9 43.50 -20.76 20.27
C ASP A 9 42.51 -20.52 21.43
N TRP A 10 42.08 -21.63 22.07
CA TRP A 10 41.25 -21.68 23.28
C TRP A 10 42.07 -22.07 24.54
N LEU A 11 41.40 -22.00 25.71
CA LEU A 11 41.69 -22.67 27.02
C LEU A 11 42.57 -21.85 28.00
N GLN A 12 42.41 -21.84 29.34
CA GLN A 12 41.65 -22.69 30.28
C GLN A 12 41.56 -22.06 31.70
N HIS A 13 40.58 -22.55 32.47
CA HIS A 13 40.38 -22.64 33.94
C HIS A 13 41.37 -22.08 34.99
N THR A 14 40.84 -21.54 36.09
CA THR A 14 40.94 -22.11 37.47
C THR A 14 39.91 -21.52 38.45
N LYS A 15 39.38 -22.37 39.34
CA LYS A 15 38.52 -22.09 40.52
C LYS A 15 39.35 -21.66 41.73
N THR A 16 38.76 -20.85 42.64
CA THR A 16 38.55 -21.16 44.08
C THR A 16 37.78 -20.03 44.78
N ALA A 17 37.00 -20.41 45.80
CA ALA A 17 36.07 -19.59 46.56
C ALA A 17 36.43 -19.59 48.05
N SER A 18 36.12 -18.50 48.76
CA SER A 18 35.77 -18.37 50.20
C SER A 18 35.90 -16.90 50.58
N GLY A 19 35.06 -16.22 51.36
CA GLY A 19 33.90 -16.56 52.19
C GLY A 19 33.43 -15.27 52.89
N SER A 20 32.23 -15.34 53.48
CA SER A 20 31.52 -14.43 54.42
C SER A 20 32.40 -13.49 55.29
N THR A 21 31.96 -12.34 55.83
CA THR A 21 30.80 -12.12 56.73
C THR A 21 30.64 -10.62 57.10
N ILE A 22 29.38 -10.15 57.13
CA ILE A 22 28.64 -9.18 57.98
C ILE A 22 29.36 -8.33 59.07
N HIS A 23 28.78 -7.12 59.31
CA HIS A 23 28.78 -6.22 60.50
C HIS A 23 29.92 -5.18 60.58
N SER A 24 29.78 -3.98 61.15
CA SER A 24 28.69 -3.08 61.55
C SER A 24 29.36 -1.86 62.23
N HIS A 25 28.72 -0.69 62.14
CA HIS A 25 28.73 0.40 63.14
C HIS A 25 30.00 1.26 63.37
N ASP A 26 29.71 2.57 63.35
CA ASP A 26 30.20 3.64 64.24
C ASP A 26 31.68 4.02 64.22
N ALA A 27 32.09 5.27 64.41
CA ALA A 27 31.53 6.61 64.40
C ALA A 27 32.74 7.54 64.77
N LEU A 28 32.56 8.87 64.67
CA LEU A 28 33.34 9.90 65.41
C LEU A 28 34.79 10.15 64.89
N ILE A 29 35.34 11.37 64.77
CA ILE A 29 34.99 12.69 65.32
C ILE A 29 35.61 13.79 64.42
N GLU A 30 34.95 14.94 64.47
CA GLU A 30 35.29 16.24 63.89
C GLU A 30 36.69 16.78 64.26
N GLY A 31 37.30 17.49 63.30
CA GLY A 31 38.35 18.47 63.54
C GLY A 31 38.04 19.74 62.74
N ALA A 32 37.55 20.77 63.43
CA ALA A 32 37.16 22.06 62.85
C ALA A 32 38.35 22.88 62.32
N GLN A 33 38.14 23.57 61.19
CA GLN A 33 38.95 24.70 60.69
C GLN A 33 38.04 25.79 60.08
N PRO A 34 38.46 27.07 60.08
CA PRO A 34 37.58 28.22 60.35
C PRO A 34 36.80 28.77 59.14
N ALA A 35 35.71 29.48 59.45
CA ALA A 35 34.80 30.08 58.47
C ALA A 35 35.46 31.18 57.60
N PRO A 36 35.31 31.14 56.26
CA PRO A 36 35.81 32.18 55.38
C PRO A 36 34.85 33.39 55.25
N PRO A 37 35.32 34.56 54.77
CA PRO A 37 34.66 35.85 54.96
C PRO A 37 33.38 36.01 54.13
N LYS A 38 32.31 36.54 54.75
CA LYS A 38 30.97 36.78 54.15
C LYS A 38 30.95 37.69 52.90
N ILE A 39 32.06 38.37 52.57
CA ILE A 39 32.14 39.32 51.45
C ILE A 39 32.38 38.63 50.09
N LYS A 40 33.07 37.48 50.04
CA LYS A 40 33.31 36.74 48.77
C LYS A 40 32.07 35.99 48.26
N ARG A 41 31.12 35.63 49.14
CA ARG A 41 29.86 34.95 48.78
C ARG A 41 28.88 35.86 48.04
N ARG A 42 28.78 37.15 48.41
CA ARG A 42 27.87 38.10 47.74
C ARG A 42 28.30 38.44 46.31
N ARG A 43 29.60 38.61 46.04
CA ARG A 43 30.10 38.81 44.66
C ARG A 43 29.91 37.57 43.79
N ARG A 44 30.16 36.37 44.32
CA ARG A 44 29.91 35.12 43.59
C ARG A 44 28.42 34.90 43.31
N ALA A 45 27.54 35.18 44.28
CA ALA A 45 26.09 35.11 44.09
C ALA A 45 25.59 36.12 43.04
N ALA A 46 26.09 37.36 43.07
CA ALA A 46 25.75 38.39 42.07
C ALA A 46 26.21 38.00 40.66
N ILE A 47 27.41 37.42 40.52
CA ILE A 47 27.91 36.91 39.23
C ILE A 47 27.07 35.73 38.73
N VAL A 48 26.70 34.79 39.60
CA VAL A 48 25.82 33.66 39.23
C VAL A 48 24.44 34.16 38.83
N ILE A 49 23.86 35.13 39.54
CA ILE A 49 22.56 35.74 39.17
C ILE A 49 22.67 36.45 37.82
N LEU A 50 23.73 37.20 37.56
CA LEU A 50 23.93 37.87 36.27
C LEU A 50 24.13 36.86 35.12
N ILE A 51 24.81 35.73 35.37
CA ILE A 51 24.96 34.66 34.39
C ILE A 51 23.62 33.95 34.14
N VAL A 52 22.83 33.67 35.18
CA VAL A 52 21.51 33.02 35.04
C VAL A 52 20.52 33.94 34.34
N VAL A 53 20.51 35.24 34.66
CA VAL A 53 19.67 36.24 33.98
C VAL A 53 20.14 36.46 32.54
N GLY A 54 21.45 36.54 32.30
CA GLY A 54 22.04 36.64 30.96
C GLY A 54 21.74 35.42 30.08
N LEU A 55 21.88 34.21 30.62
CA LEU A 55 21.54 32.97 29.93
C LEU A 55 20.03 32.84 29.72
N GLY A 56 19.21 33.20 30.71
CA GLY A 56 17.75 33.17 30.60
C GLY A 56 17.21 34.19 29.58
N THR A 57 17.80 35.38 29.50
CA THR A 57 17.46 36.38 28.47
C THR A 57 17.96 35.97 27.09
N ALA A 58 19.16 35.40 26.97
CA ALA A 58 19.67 34.86 25.72
C ALA A 58 18.82 33.68 25.23
N PHE A 59 18.40 32.77 26.12
CA PHE A 59 17.49 31.67 25.79
C PHE A 59 16.10 32.18 25.41
N GLY A 60 15.56 33.16 26.14
CA GLY A 60 14.27 33.79 25.82
C GLY A 60 14.29 34.50 24.47
N LEU A 61 15.37 35.21 24.13
CA LEU A 61 15.55 35.87 22.83
C LEU A 61 15.80 34.85 21.71
N CYS A 62 16.58 33.80 21.94
CA CYS A 62 16.76 32.71 20.96
C CYS A 62 15.48 31.90 20.74
N LEU A 63 14.67 31.69 21.79
CA LEU A 63 13.38 31.03 21.69
C LEU A 63 12.34 31.93 21.00
N ALA A 64 12.31 33.23 21.31
CA ALA A 64 11.45 34.19 20.61
C ALA A 64 11.87 34.37 19.14
N TYR A 65 13.17 34.41 18.84
CA TYR A 65 13.69 34.46 17.47
C TYR A 65 13.47 33.12 16.74
N GLY A 66 13.59 31.99 17.43
CA GLY A 66 13.27 30.65 16.94
C GLY A 66 11.78 30.49 16.64
N LEU A 67 10.89 30.96 17.53
CA LEU A 67 9.45 30.97 17.34
C LEU A 67 9.02 31.97 16.25
N GLN A 68 9.67 33.12 16.12
CA GLN A 68 9.46 34.03 14.99
C GLN A 68 10.00 33.45 13.68
N ARG A 69 11.08 32.65 13.69
CA ARG A 69 11.54 31.87 12.53
C ARG A 69 10.64 30.69 12.20
N ILE A 70 9.99 30.08 13.19
CA ILE A 70 8.92 29.10 12.94
C ILE A 70 7.70 29.85 12.35
N HIS A 71 7.35 31.04 12.84
CA HIS A 71 6.25 31.82 12.25
C HIS A 71 6.56 32.44 10.88
N ARG A 72 7.84 32.70 10.55
CA ARG A 72 8.29 33.23 9.25
C ARG A 72 8.86 32.18 8.29
N GLY A 73 9.15 30.97 8.78
CA GLY A 73 9.66 29.82 8.02
C GLY A 73 8.66 28.67 7.93
N SER A 74 7.52 28.79 8.61
CA SER A 74 6.32 27.96 8.43
C SER A 74 5.19 28.72 7.74
N THR A 75 5.54 29.68 6.87
CA THR A 75 4.83 29.76 5.59
C THR A 75 5.39 28.65 4.69
N LEU A 76 5.23 27.40 5.13
CA LEU A 76 5.00 26.31 4.19
C LEU A 76 3.84 26.84 3.37
N PHE A 77 4.09 27.03 2.08
CA PHE A 77 3.10 27.45 1.11
C PHE A 77 1.80 26.68 1.38
N LEU A 78 0.86 27.32 2.10
CA LEU A 78 -0.56 27.22 1.78
C LEU A 78 -0.72 28.00 0.46
N GLN A 79 0.04 27.61 -0.56
CA GLN A 79 -0.43 27.75 -1.92
C GLN A 79 -1.70 26.92 -1.84
N ARG A 80 -2.84 27.61 -1.92
CA ARG A 80 -4.12 26.98 -2.15
C ARG A 80 -3.84 26.01 -3.27
N SER A 81 -3.75 24.72 -2.99
CA SER A 81 -3.56 23.73 -4.03
C SER A 81 -4.87 23.79 -4.79
N THR A 82 -4.89 24.65 -5.80
CA THR A 82 -5.84 24.56 -6.87
C THR A 82 -5.69 23.13 -7.32
N LEU A 83 -6.71 22.31 -7.05
CA LEU A 83 -6.80 20.99 -7.67
C LEU A 83 -6.49 21.23 -9.16
N PRO A 84 -5.72 20.36 -9.83
CA PRO A 84 -5.31 20.56 -11.23
C PRO A 84 -6.46 20.97 -12.17
N THR A 85 -7.68 20.66 -11.78
CA THR A 85 -8.93 20.90 -12.48
C THR A 85 -9.64 22.20 -12.08
N SER A 86 -9.02 23.11 -11.33
CA SER A 86 -9.69 24.35 -10.91
C SER A 86 -9.86 25.27 -12.13
N GLY A 87 -11.10 25.44 -12.58
CA GLY A 87 -11.44 26.28 -13.73
C GLY A 87 -11.68 25.50 -15.02
N THR A 88 -11.42 24.20 -15.05
CA THR A 88 -11.88 23.32 -16.15
C THR A 88 -13.26 22.77 -15.81
N SER A 89 -14.19 22.83 -16.77
CA SER A 89 -15.43 22.08 -16.67
C SER A 89 -15.05 20.60 -16.64
N LEU A 90 -15.24 19.90 -15.53
CA LEU A 90 -15.11 18.43 -15.46
C LEU A 90 -16.36 17.72 -15.99
N GLY A 91 -17.19 18.45 -16.74
CA GLY A 91 -18.36 17.93 -17.39
C GLY A 91 -18.01 17.07 -18.61
N LEU A 92 -19.04 16.39 -19.08
CA LEU A 92 -19.09 15.62 -20.31
C LEU A 92 -18.44 16.28 -21.53
N ASP A 93 -18.66 17.58 -21.64
CA ASP A 93 -18.44 18.32 -22.88
C ASP A 93 -16.97 18.70 -23.04
N SER A 94 -16.22 18.92 -21.95
CA SER A 94 -14.82 19.36 -22.02
C SER A 94 -13.86 18.33 -22.61
N LEU A 95 -14.13 17.04 -22.41
CA LEU A 95 -13.36 15.96 -23.04
C LEU A 95 -13.70 15.74 -24.52
N ARG A 96 -14.82 16.31 -24.98
CA ARG A 96 -15.26 16.23 -26.38
C ARG A 96 -14.80 17.43 -27.20
N ASP A 97 -14.36 18.49 -26.52
CA ASP A 97 -13.81 19.67 -27.17
C ASP A 97 -12.55 19.28 -27.95
N ALA A 98 -12.43 19.82 -29.16
CA ALA A 98 -11.26 19.57 -29.99
C ALA A 98 -10.04 20.25 -29.37
N GLY A 99 -8.98 19.49 -29.15
CA GLY A 99 -7.76 20.01 -28.57
C GLY A 99 -6.87 18.93 -28.01
N GLU A 100 -5.91 19.36 -27.19
CA GLU A 100 -4.97 18.50 -26.50
C GLU A 100 -5.01 18.74 -24.99
N TRP A 101 -4.86 17.67 -24.22
CA TRP A 101 -4.70 17.73 -22.78
C TRP A 101 -3.23 17.45 -22.46
N PHE A 102 -2.57 18.36 -21.75
CA PHE A 102 -1.16 18.20 -21.41
C PHE A 102 -0.87 18.57 -19.95
N THR A 103 0.22 17.99 -19.45
CA THR A 103 0.81 18.32 -18.15
C THR A 103 2.26 18.67 -18.39
N SER A 104 2.70 19.84 -17.90
CA SER A 104 4.09 20.26 -18.05
C SER A 104 4.99 19.54 -17.04
N PRO A 105 6.14 19.01 -17.46
CA PRO A 105 7.18 18.55 -16.55
C PRO A 105 7.96 19.64 -15.85
N ASP A 106 7.88 20.87 -16.36
CA ASP A 106 8.68 22.00 -15.91
C ASP A 106 8.36 22.33 -14.45
N PRO A 107 9.32 22.24 -13.51
CA PRO A 107 9.10 22.52 -12.10
C PRO A 107 8.72 23.99 -11.84
N ASP A 108 9.00 24.90 -12.78
CA ASP A 108 8.64 26.32 -12.70
C ASP A 108 7.25 26.60 -13.34
N ASN A 109 6.56 25.56 -13.83
CA ASN A 109 5.26 25.66 -14.47
C ASN A 109 4.23 24.71 -13.82
N ASP A 110 3.21 25.30 -13.17
CA ASP A 110 2.12 24.56 -12.52
C ASP A 110 1.09 23.95 -13.50
N ASN A 111 1.30 24.05 -14.81
CA ASN A 111 0.42 23.47 -15.84
C ASN A 111 0.22 21.96 -15.62
N THR A 112 -0.89 21.60 -14.98
CA THR A 112 -1.28 20.23 -14.71
C THR A 112 -2.67 20.01 -15.29
N PHE A 113 -2.77 19.07 -16.23
CA PHE A 113 -4.02 18.72 -16.90
C PHE A 113 -4.71 19.93 -17.57
N VAL A 114 -3.94 20.68 -18.36
CA VAL A 114 -4.39 21.86 -19.10
C VAL A 114 -4.94 21.43 -20.46
N HIS A 115 -6.12 21.94 -20.82
CA HIS A 115 -6.67 21.83 -22.18
C HIS A 115 -6.16 23.00 -23.03
N ALA A 116 -5.60 22.71 -24.19
CA ALA A 116 -5.31 23.69 -25.22
C ALA A 116 -6.15 23.40 -26.46
N GLU A 117 -6.92 24.40 -26.90
CA GLU A 117 -7.50 24.42 -28.24
C GLU A 117 -6.36 24.54 -29.25
N SER A 118 -5.91 23.41 -29.78
CA SER A 118 -5.01 23.40 -30.92
C SER A 118 -5.84 23.58 -32.19
N ASN A 119 -5.36 24.41 -33.12
CA ASN A 119 -5.86 24.47 -34.50
C ASN A 119 -5.50 23.16 -35.23
N LEU A 120 -5.99 22.02 -34.72
CA LEU A 120 -5.77 20.71 -35.30
C LEU A 120 -6.42 20.70 -36.68
N THR A 121 -5.57 20.59 -37.70
CA THR A 121 -6.01 20.50 -39.09
C THR A 121 -5.97 19.04 -39.51
N PHE A 122 -7.14 18.42 -39.55
CA PHE A 122 -7.29 17.09 -40.13
C PHE A 122 -7.13 17.20 -41.65
N SER A 123 -6.16 16.50 -42.21
CA SER A 123 -5.91 16.44 -43.64
C SER A 123 -5.49 15.03 -44.07
N ASN A 124 -5.58 14.75 -45.36
CA ASN A 124 -5.07 13.48 -45.88
C ASN A 124 -3.57 13.39 -45.63
N TRP A 125 -3.09 12.21 -45.26
CA TRP A 125 -1.66 11.97 -45.09
C TRP A 125 -0.91 12.32 -46.38
N THR A 126 0.23 12.98 -46.23
CA THR A 126 1.16 13.29 -47.32
C THR A 126 2.57 12.94 -46.89
N ASN A 127 3.36 12.33 -47.78
CA ASN A 127 4.74 11.91 -47.53
C ASN A 127 5.74 13.11 -47.51
N GLY A 128 5.35 14.23 -46.92
CA GLY A 128 6.06 15.52 -47.02
C GLY A 128 6.15 16.31 -45.71
N THR A 129 5.73 15.71 -44.59
CA THR A 129 5.89 16.26 -43.25
C THR A 129 7.38 16.32 -42.90
N LYS A 130 7.86 17.50 -42.48
CA LYS A 130 9.20 17.61 -41.86
C LYS A 130 9.05 17.20 -40.39
N GLY A 131 9.29 15.93 -40.05
CA GLY A 131 9.20 15.47 -38.66
C GLY A 131 9.08 13.96 -38.50
N VAL A 132 8.57 13.56 -37.33
CA VAL A 132 8.19 12.17 -37.01
C VAL A 132 6.69 12.02 -37.32
N ASP A 133 6.35 11.07 -38.18
CA ASP A 133 4.97 10.68 -38.43
C ASP A 133 4.53 9.60 -37.43
N LEU A 134 3.41 9.85 -36.75
CA LEU A 134 2.71 8.83 -35.96
C LEU A 134 1.58 8.25 -36.81
N VAL A 135 1.77 7.02 -37.28
CA VAL A 135 0.78 6.30 -38.09
C VAL A 135 -0.01 5.36 -37.20
N ILE A 136 -1.33 5.56 -37.14
CA ILE A 136 -2.25 4.70 -36.37
C ILE A 136 -2.88 3.68 -37.33
N ASP A 137 -2.51 2.41 -37.18
CA ASP A 137 -3.16 1.31 -37.88
C ASP A 137 -4.39 0.83 -37.09
N THR A 138 -5.58 1.17 -37.59
CA THR A 138 -6.85 0.77 -36.96
C THR A 138 -7.31 -0.64 -37.34
N SER A 139 -6.60 -1.33 -38.24
CA SER A 139 -6.90 -2.71 -38.61
C SER A 139 -6.31 -3.74 -37.65
N ASN A 140 -5.29 -3.35 -36.87
CA ASN A 140 -4.67 -4.18 -35.85
C ASN A 140 -5.21 -3.81 -34.45
N VAL A 141 -6.09 -4.67 -33.91
CA VAL A 141 -6.73 -4.45 -32.62
C VAL A 141 -6.07 -5.31 -31.54
N HIS A 142 -5.66 -4.68 -30.45
CA HIS A 142 -5.04 -5.34 -29.30
C HIS A 142 -6.05 -5.52 -28.14
N GLN A 143 -5.58 -5.51 -26.89
CA GLN A 143 -6.38 -5.73 -25.70
C GLN A 143 -7.40 -4.61 -25.43
N PRO A 144 -8.58 -4.95 -24.86
CA PRO A 144 -9.44 -3.95 -24.27
C PRO A 144 -8.82 -3.37 -22.99
N ILE A 145 -8.84 -2.05 -22.84
CA ILE A 145 -8.37 -1.37 -21.63
C ILE A 145 -9.51 -1.30 -20.62
N ARG A 146 -9.32 -1.94 -19.46
CA ARG A 146 -10.30 -1.89 -18.36
C ARG A 146 -10.37 -0.50 -17.73
N GLY A 147 -9.22 0.15 -17.59
CA GLY A 147 -9.09 1.46 -16.95
C GLY A 147 -7.77 1.61 -16.20
N PHE A 148 -7.61 2.76 -15.59
CA PHE A 148 -6.43 3.15 -14.81
C PHE A 148 -6.89 3.57 -13.41
N GLY A 149 -6.05 3.36 -12.40
CA GLY A 149 -6.50 3.62 -11.04
C GLY A 149 -5.42 3.73 -10.01
N SER A 150 -5.85 3.61 -8.75
CA SER A 150 -4.99 3.74 -7.58
C SER A 150 -5.47 2.83 -6.46
N ALA A 151 -4.65 2.69 -5.41
CA ALA A 151 -5.06 2.01 -4.20
C ALA A 151 -5.88 2.92 -3.27
N MET A 152 -7.01 2.43 -2.76
CA MET A 152 -7.71 3.01 -1.62
C MET A 152 -7.38 2.18 -0.37
N THR A 153 -6.28 2.52 0.29
CA THR A 153 -5.85 1.90 1.56
C THR A 153 -6.56 2.54 2.75
N ASP A 154 -6.46 1.95 3.95
CA ASP A 154 -6.99 2.59 5.16
C ASP A 154 -6.37 3.97 5.39
N SER A 155 -5.08 4.15 5.10
CA SER A 155 -4.41 5.46 5.20
C SER A 155 -5.04 6.50 4.24
N SER A 156 -5.28 6.13 2.99
CA SER A 156 -5.95 7.01 2.02
C SER A 156 -7.36 7.38 2.47
N ALA A 157 -8.14 6.38 2.90
CA ALA A 157 -9.50 6.59 3.39
C ALA A 157 -9.52 7.43 4.68
N TYR A 158 -8.57 7.23 5.59
CA TYR A 158 -8.42 8.03 6.79
C TYR A 158 -8.15 9.50 6.48
N LEU A 159 -7.21 9.79 5.57
CA LEU A 159 -6.91 11.16 5.14
C LEU A 159 -8.12 11.84 4.49
N LEU A 160 -8.83 11.10 3.62
CA LEU A 160 -10.06 11.57 2.99
C LEU A 160 -11.18 11.84 4.01
N LYS A 161 -11.35 10.97 5.00
CA LYS A 161 -12.31 11.18 6.08
C LYS A 161 -11.94 12.39 6.94
N LYS A 162 -10.66 12.57 7.28
CA LYS A 162 -10.18 13.76 8.00
C LYS A 162 -10.36 15.05 7.18
N LEU A 163 -10.20 14.97 5.86
CA LEU A 163 -10.52 16.08 4.97
C LEU A 163 -12.02 16.39 5.00
N ASN A 164 -12.89 15.38 4.98
CA ASN A 164 -14.33 15.58 5.10
C ASN A 164 -14.70 16.25 6.43
N ASP A 165 -14.10 15.80 7.53
CA ASP A 165 -14.38 16.35 8.87
C ASP A 165 -13.90 17.81 9.02
N SER A 166 -12.78 18.17 8.40
CA SER A 166 -12.18 19.50 8.52
C SER A 166 -12.63 20.49 7.44
N ASN A 167 -12.94 20.01 6.23
CA ASN A 167 -13.35 20.80 5.09
C ASN A 167 -14.23 19.98 4.12
N PRO A 168 -15.53 19.82 4.45
CA PRO A 168 -16.47 19.01 3.64
C PRO A 168 -16.57 19.45 2.18
N GLN A 169 -16.46 20.75 1.91
CA GLN A 169 -16.54 21.27 0.55
C GLN A 169 -15.32 20.90 -0.29
N LEU A 170 -14.13 20.95 0.30
CA LEU A 170 -12.92 20.49 -0.36
C LEU A 170 -12.96 18.96 -0.57
N TYR A 171 -13.42 18.21 0.44
CA TYR A 171 -13.64 16.76 0.29
C TYR A 171 -14.57 16.44 -0.89
N LYS A 172 -15.75 17.07 -0.97
CA LYS A 172 -16.69 16.87 -2.07
C LYS A 172 -16.05 17.18 -3.42
N THR A 173 -15.29 18.27 -3.51
CA THR A 173 -14.60 18.66 -4.75
C THR A 173 -13.52 17.65 -5.13
N THR A 174 -12.73 17.18 -4.17
CA THR A 174 -11.71 16.14 -4.35
C THR A 174 -12.33 14.83 -4.82
N MET A 175 -13.36 14.32 -4.11
CA MET A 175 -14.03 13.07 -4.47
C MET A 175 -14.72 13.15 -5.84
N THR A 176 -15.35 14.28 -6.17
CA THR A 176 -15.97 14.49 -7.49
C THR A 176 -14.92 14.49 -8.60
N SER A 177 -13.74 15.04 -8.35
CA SER A 177 -12.64 15.04 -9.32
C SER A 177 -12.04 13.64 -9.49
N LEU A 178 -11.69 12.98 -8.38
CA LEU A 178 -11.11 11.63 -8.36
C LEU A 178 -12.04 10.59 -8.98
N PHE A 179 -13.34 10.66 -8.73
CA PHE A 179 -14.30 9.66 -9.18
C PHE A 179 -15.24 10.19 -10.27
N ASN A 180 -14.86 11.26 -10.97
CA ASN A 180 -15.61 11.69 -12.14
C ASN A 180 -15.76 10.50 -13.11
N PRO A 181 -16.98 10.15 -13.58
CA PRO A 181 -17.17 9.01 -14.46
C PRO A 181 -16.40 9.04 -15.79
N ARG A 182 -15.79 10.18 -16.15
CA ARG A 182 -15.10 10.39 -17.43
C ARG A 182 -13.62 10.64 -17.29
N THR A 183 -13.24 11.56 -16.41
CA THR A 183 -11.85 11.95 -16.19
C THR A 183 -11.23 11.29 -14.97
N GLY A 184 -12.06 10.71 -14.10
CA GLY A 184 -11.63 10.13 -12.83
C GLY A 184 -11.20 8.69 -12.96
N ILE A 185 -11.06 8.05 -11.81
CA ILE A 185 -10.54 6.70 -11.60
C ILE A 185 -11.67 5.67 -11.76
N PRO A 186 -11.65 4.83 -12.82
CA PRO A 186 -12.61 3.75 -13.01
C PRO A 186 -12.33 2.47 -12.21
N ILE A 187 -11.14 2.34 -11.61
CA ILE A 187 -10.72 1.12 -10.90
C ILE A 187 -10.02 1.48 -9.59
N LEU A 188 -10.40 0.86 -8.48
CA LEU A 188 -9.64 0.91 -7.23
C LEU A 188 -9.11 -0.47 -6.87
N ARG A 189 -7.86 -0.54 -6.43
CA ARG A 189 -7.33 -1.67 -5.66
C ARG A 189 -7.51 -1.39 -4.18
N VAL A 190 -8.01 -2.35 -3.42
CA VAL A 190 -8.39 -2.15 -2.03
C VAL A 190 -7.92 -3.33 -1.17
N PRO A 191 -7.21 -3.10 -0.06
CA PRO A 191 -6.92 -4.14 0.91
C PRO A 191 -8.16 -4.84 1.46
N LEU A 192 -8.16 -6.17 1.42
CA LEU A 192 -9.11 -7.01 2.14
C LEU A 192 -8.51 -7.37 3.51
N GLY A 193 -8.84 -6.57 4.52
CA GLY A 193 -8.14 -6.55 5.82
C GLY A 193 -7.00 -5.54 5.83
N SER A 194 -6.15 -5.57 6.87
CA SER A 194 -5.02 -4.62 6.97
C SER A 194 -3.90 -4.91 5.98
N SER A 195 -3.37 -3.87 5.35
CA SER A 195 -2.06 -3.85 4.68
C SER A 195 -0.98 -3.16 5.53
N ASP A 196 0.20 -2.94 4.97
CA ASP A 196 1.25 -2.06 5.52
C ASP A 196 0.81 -0.57 5.63
N PHE A 197 -0.15 -0.14 4.81
CA PHE A 197 -0.81 1.17 4.88
C PHE A 197 -2.06 1.19 5.78
N ALA A 198 -2.23 0.18 6.63
CA ALA A 198 -3.27 0.18 7.65
C ALA A 198 -2.88 0.98 8.91
N LEU A 199 -3.86 1.57 9.60
CA LEU A 199 -3.61 2.28 10.86
C LEU A 199 -3.30 1.33 12.04
N LYS A 200 -3.69 0.07 11.90
CA LYS A 200 -3.42 -1.04 12.81
C LYS A 200 -3.59 -2.36 12.05
N GLU A 201 -3.04 -3.43 12.60
CA GLU A 201 -3.29 -4.79 12.12
C GLU A 201 -4.73 -5.21 12.43
N TYR A 202 -5.42 -5.79 11.44
CA TYR A 202 -6.73 -6.39 11.63
C TYR A 202 -7.10 -7.38 10.51
N SER A 203 -7.96 -8.32 10.85
CA SER A 203 -8.75 -9.13 9.90
C SER A 203 -10.24 -8.94 10.23
N TYR A 204 -11.14 -9.48 9.41
CA TYR A 204 -12.57 -9.43 9.70
C TYR A 204 -13.03 -10.50 10.69
N LEU A 205 -12.15 -11.34 11.22
CA LEU A 205 -12.50 -12.30 12.27
C LEU A 205 -12.11 -11.76 13.65
N GLY A 206 -12.84 -10.74 14.13
CA GLY A 206 -12.72 -10.15 15.46
C GLY A 206 -11.32 -9.68 15.85
N SER A 207 -11.19 -9.07 17.04
CA SER A 207 -9.89 -8.66 17.59
C SER A 207 -9.12 -9.91 18.01
N ILE A 208 -8.35 -10.51 17.08
CA ILE A 208 -7.44 -11.66 17.28
C ILE A 208 -7.98 -12.59 18.38
N GLY A 209 -9.12 -13.25 18.12
CA GLY A 209 -9.61 -14.26 19.05
C GLY A 209 -8.50 -15.26 19.34
N ASN A 210 -8.47 -15.81 20.55
CA ASN A 210 -7.42 -16.74 20.99
C ASN A 210 -7.16 -17.75 19.86
N VAL A 211 -5.95 -17.68 19.28
CA VAL A 211 -5.54 -18.49 18.13
C VAL A 211 -5.87 -19.96 18.36
N ASP A 212 -5.69 -20.43 19.59
CA ASP A 212 -5.99 -21.81 19.99
C ASP A 212 -7.49 -22.10 19.90
N THR A 213 -8.36 -21.17 20.29
CA THR A 213 -9.82 -21.33 20.17
C THR A 213 -10.25 -21.49 18.71
N PHE A 214 -9.73 -20.68 17.79
CA PHE A 214 -10.07 -20.82 16.37
C PHE A 214 -9.51 -22.10 15.76
N ARG A 215 -8.31 -22.52 16.16
CA ARG A 215 -7.72 -23.80 15.74
C ARG A 215 -8.50 -24.99 16.27
N ASP A 216 -8.97 -24.95 17.52
CA ASP A 216 -9.84 -25.97 18.11
C ASP A 216 -11.19 -26.05 17.40
N LEU A 217 -11.77 -24.90 17.05
CA LEU A 217 -13.00 -24.85 16.25
C LEU A 217 -12.79 -25.46 14.86
N LYS A 218 -11.66 -25.18 14.20
CA LYS A 218 -11.33 -25.83 12.92
C LYS A 218 -11.15 -27.33 13.09
N ALA A 219 -10.37 -27.76 14.08
CA ALA A 219 -10.07 -29.17 14.33
C ALA A 219 -11.33 -29.99 14.65
N SER A 220 -12.33 -29.36 15.28
CA SER A 220 -13.64 -29.95 15.57
C SER A 220 -14.66 -29.81 14.42
N GLY A 221 -14.27 -29.25 13.27
CA GLY A 221 -15.13 -29.08 12.09
C GLY A 221 -16.17 -27.96 12.19
N ASN A 222 -16.08 -27.08 13.20
CA ASN A 222 -17.04 -26.02 13.48
C ASN A 222 -16.76 -24.73 12.67
N LEU A 223 -16.66 -24.85 11.34
CA LEU A 223 -16.28 -23.74 10.46
C LEU A 223 -17.31 -22.59 10.46
N ASP A 224 -18.61 -22.90 10.49
CA ASP A 224 -19.66 -21.88 10.55
C ASP A 224 -19.57 -21.04 11.83
N LYS A 225 -19.14 -21.63 12.94
CA LYS A 225 -18.92 -20.90 14.18
C LYS A 225 -17.75 -19.93 14.04
N ILE A 226 -16.66 -20.32 13.38
CA ILE A 226 -15.55 -19.40 13.06
C ILE A 226 -16.07 -18.21 12.23
N LEU A 227 -16.80 -18.49 11.15
CA LEU A 227 -17.28 -17.47 10.22
C LEU A 227 -18.39 -16.59 10.81
N SER A 228 -19.04 -17.01 11.90
CA SER A 228 -20.00 -16.20 12.64
C SER A 228 -19.38 -15.00 13.38
N PHE A 229 -18.05 -15.01 13.58
CA PHE A 229 -17.30 -13.87 14.12
C PHE A 229 -16.91 -12.83 13.06
N LEU A 230 -17.34 -13.01 11.81
CA LEU A 230 -17.03 -12.06 10.74
C LEU A 230 -17.69 -10.71 11.01
N ASP A 231 -16.88 -9.66 11.00
CA ASP A 231 -17.31 -8.28 11.19
C ASP A 231 -16.40 -7.31 10.41
N LEU A 232 -17.02 -6.25 9.87
CA LEU A 232 -16.37 -5.23 9.07
C LEU A 232 -16.09 -3.94 9.86
N ASP A 233 -16.21 -3.94 11.19
CA ASP A 233 -16.08 -2.76 12.04
C ASP A 233 -14.82 -1.92 11.77
N ASP A 234 -13.67 -2.55 11.52
CA ASP A 234 -12.45 -1.83 11.16
C ASP A 234 -12.55 -1.10 9.81
N ALA A 235 -13.09 -1.78 8.78
CA ALA A 235 -13.31 -1.16 7.48
C ALA A 235 -14.41 -0.08 7.53
N LYS A 236 -15.41 -0.22 8.42
CA LYS A 236 -16.51 0.76 8.59
C LYS A 236 -16.06 2.08 9.20
N GLN A 237 -14.90 2.14 9.86
CA GLN A 237 -14.43 3.40 10.48
C GLN A 237 -14.09 4.46 9.43
N TYR A 238 -13.43 4.07 8.34
CA TYR A 238 -12.91 5.01 7.34
C TYR A 238 -13.10 4.50 5.90
N LEU A 239 -12.76 3.23 5.63
CA LEU A 239 -12.65 2.68 4.29
C LEU A 239 -14.00 2.56 3.58
N LEU A 240 -14.95 1.82 4.15
CA LEU A 240 -16.27 1.63 3.55
C LEU A 240 -17.06 2.94 3.36
N PRO A 241 -17.09 3.88 4.32
CA PRO A 241 -17.73 5.18 4.09
C PRO A 241 -17.17 5.93 2.87
N VAL A 242 -15.85 6.00 2.71
CA VAL A 242 -15.21 6.68 1.57
C VAL A 242 -15.47 5.95 0.26
N LEU A 243 -15.47 4.62 0.26
CA LEU A 243 -15.81 3.82 -0.92
C LEU A 243 -17.27 4.00 -1.34
N LYS A 244 -18.21 4.11 -0.40
CA LYS A 244 -19.62 4.37 -0.70
C LYS A 244 -19.81 5.75 -1.33
N ASP A 245 -19.09 6.76 -0.85
CA ASP A 245 -19.06 8.08 -1.47
C ASP A 245 -18.50 8.02 -2.91
N ALA A 246 -17.43 7.25 -3.13
CA ALA A 246 -16.86 7.03 -4.47
C ALA A 246 -17.86 6.34 -5.42
N VAL A 247 -18.51 5.26 -4.97
CA VAL A 247 -19.52 4.51 -5.72
C VAL A 247 -20.75 5.37 -6.04
N ALA A 248 -21.15 6.25 -5.13
CA ALA A 248 -22.26 7.18 -5.38
C ALA A 248 -21.95 8.18 -6.51
N ILE A 249 -20.69 8.56 -6.69
CA ILE A 249 -20.22 9.44 -7.79
C ILE A 249 -20.00 8.61 -9.07
N ARG A 250 -19.47 7.40 -8.94
CA ARG A 250 -19.13 6.49 -10.03
C ARG A 250 -19.76 5.09 -9.83
N PRO A 251 -21.03 4.89 -10.25
CA PRO A 251 -21.70 3.60 -10.07
C PRO A 251 -21.08 2.43 -10.87
N ASP A 252 -20.28 2.72 -11.90
CA ASP A 252 -19.53 1.74 -12.70
C ASP A 252 -18.09 1.51 -12.18
N LEU A 253 -17.77 1.95 -10.96
CA LEU A 253 -16.46 1.78 -10.34
C LEU A 253 -16.13 0.29 -10.15
N ASN A 254 -15.00 -0.14 -10.68
CA ASN A 254 -14.50 -1.50 -10.46
C ASN A 254 -13.63 -1.53 -9.21
N ILE A 255 -13.99 -2.37 -8.23
CA ILE A 255 -13.18 -2.56 -7.02
C ILE A 255 -12.53 -3.94 -7.07
N LEU A 256 -11.19 -3.95 -7.06
CA LEU A 256 -10.35 -5.13 -6.96
C LEU A 256 -9.89 -5.27 -5.50
N LEU A 257 -10.32 -6.34 -4.84
CA LEU A 257 -9.91 -6.63 -3.46
C LEU A 257 -8.63 -7.46 -3.44
N THR A 258 -7.69 -7.12 -2.57
CA THR A 258 -6.44 -7.85 -2.43
C THR A 258 -6.15 -8.13 -0.97
N PRO A 259 -6.05 -9.40 -0.54
CA PRO A 259 -5.65 -9.73 0.83
C PRO A 259 -4.13 -9.69 0.98
N TRP A 260 -3.65 -8.98 2.01
CA TRP A 260 -2.23 -9.01 2.40
C TRP A 260 -1.91 -10.21 3.27
N SER A 261 -2.82 -10.60 4.16
CA SER A 261 -2.57 -11.67 5.12
C SER A 261 -3.85 -12.41 5.51
N PRO A 262 -3.82 -13.75 5.60
CA PRO A 262 -4.84 -14.51 6.31
C PRO A 262 -4.93 -14.13 7.79
N PRO A 263 -6.07 -14.38 8.46
CA PRO A 263 -6.15 -14.27 9.92
C PRO A 263 -5.07 -15.09 10.63
N ALA A 264 -4.50 -14.54 11.70
CA ALA A 264 -3.33 -15.08 12.42
C ALA A 264 -3.41 -16.59 12.74
N PHE A 265 -4.58 -17.11 13.13
CA PHE A 265 -4.73 -18.53 13.48
C PHE A 265 -4.54 -19.49 12.30
N MET A 266 -4.67 -19.00 11.06
CA MET A 266 -4.43 -19.75 9.82
C MET A 266 -2.95 -19.81 9.44
N LYS A 267 -2.07 -19.14 10.19
CA LYS A 267 -0.65 -18.97 9.83
C LYS A 267 0.26 -19.69 10.80
N ASN A 268 1.44 -20.09 10.30
CA ASN A 268 2.42 -20.88 11.05
C ASN A 268 3.05 -20.14 12.24
N ASN A 269 3.12 -18.82 12.17
CA ASN A 269 3.66 -17.94 13.21
C ASN A 269 2.58 -17.39 14.15
N SER A 270 1.30 -17.70 13.90
CA SER A 270 0.18 -17.19 14.69
C SER A 270 0.09 -15.67 14.70
N ASP A 271 0.51 -15.01 13.62
CA ASP A 271 0.62 -13.55 13.49
C ASP A 271 0.28 -13.15 12.04
N MET A 272 -0.38 -12.01 11.81
CA MET A 272 -0.64 -11.54 10.45
C MET A 272 0.61 -10.96 9.78
N MET A 273 1.66 -10.61 10.52
CA MET A 273 2.93 -10.13 9.98
C MET A 273 3.86 -11.30 9.61
N GLY A 274 4.29 -11.37 8.35
CA GLY A 274 5.21 -12.40 7.86
C GLY A 274 4.66 -13.83 7.93
N GLY A 275 5.52 -14.85 7.90
CA GLY A 275 5.08 -16.24 8.01
C GLY A 275 4.35 -16.77 6.77
N SER A 276 3.73 -17.95 6.90
CA SER A 276 3.07 -18.66 5.79
C SER A 276 1.72 -19.23 6.17
N LEU A 277 0.88 -19.49 5.16
CA LEU A 277 -0.37 -20.22 5.34
C LEU A 277 -0.07 -21.64 5.86
N LEU A 278 -0.89 -22.12 6.80
CA LEU A 278 -0.88 -23.52 7.23
C LEU A 278 -1.58 -24.40 6.19
N ASN A 279 -1.00 -25.57 5.91
CA ASN A 279 -1.62 -26.55 5.02
C ASN A 279 -3.02 -26.96 5.49
N GLY A 280 -3.97 -27.07 4.56
CA GLY A 280 -5.35 -27.48 4.83
C GLY A 280 -6.25 -26.35 5.33
N TYR A 281 -5.82 -25.10 5.22
CA TYR A 281 -6.64 -23.91 5.52
C TYR A 281 -7.26 -23.26 4.29
N GLU A 282 -6.92 -23.71 3.08
CA GLU A 282 -7.35 -23.13 1.80
C GLU A 282 -8.88 -23.03 1.70
N ASP A 283 -9.61 -24.08 2.08
CA ASP A 283 -11.09 -24.08 2.07
C ASP A 283 -11.70 -23.06 3.05
N LEU A 284 -11.12 -22.95 4.25
CA LEU A 284 -11.61 -21.99 5.25
C LEU A 284 -11.26 -20.55 4.85
N LEU A 285 -10.08 -20.36 4.26
CA LEU A 285 -9.65 -19.06 3.75
C LEU A 285 -10.52 -18.60 2.58
N ALA A 286 -10.86 -19.50 1.65
CA ALA A 286 -11.80 -19.23 0.56
C ALA A 286 -13.18 -18.79 1.09
N GLN A 287 -13.72 -19.51 2.09
CA GLN A 287 -14.98 -19.14 2.75
C GLN A 287 -14.91 -17.78 3.46
N TYR A 288 -13.79 -17.49 4.12
CA TYR A 288 -13.56 -16.20 4.75
C TYR A 288 -13.54 -15.06 3.72
N TYR A 289 -12.82 -15.21 2.59
CA TYR A 289 -12.79 -14.21 1.53
C TYR A 289 -14.16 -13.98 0.92
N LEU A 290 -14.85 -15.04 0.48
CA LEU A 290 -16.16 -14.89 -0.17
C LEU A 290 -17.22 -14.27 0.76
N ARG A 291 -17.23 -14.64 2.04
CA ARG A 291 -18.16 -14.01 3.01
C ARG A 291 -17.80 -12.56 3.31
N SER A 292 -16.51 -12.22 3.32
CA SER A 292 -16.07 -10.83 3.48
C SER A 292 -16.50 -9.99 2.27
N ILE A 293 -16.27 -10.49 1.05
CA ILE A 293 -16.68 -9.84 -0.20
C ILE A 293 -18.21 -9.65 -0.24
N LYS A 294 -18.96 -10.69 0.13
CA LYS A 294 -20.41 -10.60 0.25
C LYS A 294 -20.84 -9.52 1.25
N ALA A 295 -20.21 -9.47 2.43
CA ALA A 295 -20.52 -8.45 3.42
C ALA A 295 -20.21 -7.02 2.94
N TRP A 296 -19.18 -6.84 2.10
CA TRP A 296 -18.90 -5.56 1.43
C TRP A 296 -19.98 -5.17 0.42
N GLN A 297 -20.43 -6.12 -0.40
CA GLN A 297 -21.54 -5.89 -1.34
C GLN A 297 -22.85 -5.57 -0.62
N ASP A 298 -23.17 -6.30 0.45
CA ASP A 298 -24.35 -6.07 1.28
C ASP A 298 -24.30 -4.69 1.97
N ASP A 299 -23.10 -4.13 2.23
CA ASP A 299 -22.91 -2.75 2.70
C ASP A 299 -22.91 -1.70 1.56
N GLY A 300 -23.17 -2.11 0.30
CA GLY A 300 -23.33 -1.21 -0.84
C GLY A 300 -22.04 -0.89 -1.60
N VAL A 301 -20.98 -1.70 -1.42
CA VAL A 301 -19.72 -1.55 -2.16
C VAL A 301 -19.58 -2.71 -3.17
N PRO A 302 -19.85 -2.48 -4.47
CA PRO A 302 -19.79 -3.53 -5.47
C PRO A 302 -18.35 -3.97 -5.73
N ILE A 303 -18.12 -5.28 -5.74
CA ILE A 303 -16.81 -5.87 -6.00
C ILE A 303 -16.75 -6.42 -7.42
N TRP A 304 -15.72 -6.02 -8.16
CA TRP A 304 -15.44 -6.52 -9.50
C TRP A 304 -14.66 -7.83 -9.45
N GLY A 305 -13.61 -7.87 -8.64
CA GLY A 305 -12.70 -9.01 -8.58
C GLY A 305 -11.85 -9.02 -7.33
N MET A 306 -10.99 -10.02 -7.25
CA MET A 306 -9.95 -10.11 -6.24
C MET A 306 -8.66 -10.71 -6.78
N THR A 307 -7.53 -10.38 -6.14
CA THR A 307 -6.30 -11.18 -6.24
C THR A 307 -6.29 -12.22 -5.11
N ILE A 308 -5.64 -13.36 -5.32
CA ILE A 308 -5.65 -14.45 -4.32
C ILE A 308 -4.80 -14.16 -3.08
N GLN A 309 -3.73 -13.39 -3.23
CA GLN A 309 -2.76 -13.00 -2.20
C GLN A 309 -1.87 -11.90 -2.78
N ASN A 310 -1.65 -10.82 -2.03
CA ASN A 310 -0.62 -9.82 -2.37
C ASN A 310 0.77 -10.45 -2.23
N GLU A 311 1.62 -10.33 -3.25
CA GLU A 311 3.04 -10.73 -3.23
C GLU A 311 3.28 -12.06 -2.50
N PRO A 312 2.72 -13.18 -3.01
CA PRO A 312 2.73 -14.47 -2.32
C PRO A 312 4.14 -15.02 -2.06
N ASN A 313 5.18 -14.46 -2.68
CA ASN A 313 6.58 -14.81 -2.45
C ASN A 313 7.27 -13.93 -1.38
N TRP A 314 6.57 -12.95 -0.82
CA TRP A 314 7.14 -11.96 0.10
C TRP A 314 6.41 -11.93 1.46
N ALA A 315 7.14 -12.17 2.55
CA ALA A 315 6.60 -12.23 3.93
C ALA A 315 7.34 -11.29 4.93
N PRO A 316 7.31 -9.97 4.70
CA PRO A 316 7.93 -8.92 5.52
C PRO A 316 7.24 -8.69 6.88
N PRO A 317 7.83 -7.88 7.80
CA PRO A 317 7.29 -7.60 9.13
C PRO A 317 6.14 -6.55 9.12
N TYR A 318 5.17 -6.77 8.24
CA TYR A 318 3.86 -6.12 8.16
C TYR A 318 2.87 -7.16 7.62
N PRO A 319 1.54 -6.91 7.62
CA PRO A 319 0.58 -7.88 7.11
C PRO A 319 1.03 -8.46 5.75
N SER A 320 1.34 -9.75 5.73
CA SER A 320 1.89 -10.45 4.57
C SER A 320 1.75 -11.96 4.75
N CYS A 321 1.87 -12.74 3.68
CA CYS A 321 1.81 -14.19 3.78
C CYS A 321 2.55 -14.84 2.62
N TYR A 322 3.57 -15.64 2.94
CA TYR A 322 4.11 -16.58 1.96
C TYR A 322 3.06 -17.66 1.64
N MET A 323 2.85 -17.93 0.36
CA MET A 323 1.95 -18.96 -0.12
C MET A 323 2.57 -19.72 -1.29
N SER A 324 2.87 -21.01 -1.09
CA SER A 324 3.45 -21.84 -2.17
C SER A 324 2.48 -21.98 -3.35
N THR A 325 2.99 -22.34 -4.53
CA THR A 325 2.17 -22.60 -5.72
C THR A 325 1.06 -23.62 -5.44
N GLU A 326 1.34 -24.66 -4.66
CA GLU A 326 0.33 -25.68 -4.29
C GLU A 326 -0.77 -25.08 -3.42
N GLN A 327 -0.41 -24.24 -2.44
CA GLN A 327 -1.37 -23.57 -1.57
C GLN A 327 -2.21 -22.55 -2.36
N GLN A 328 -1.58 -21.76 -3.24
CA GLN A 328 -2.28 -20.85 -4.15
C GLN A 328 -3.26 -21.61 -5.05
N ALA A 329 -2.83 -22.73 -5.64
CA ALA A 329 -3.68 -23.55 -6.48
C ALA A 329 -4.84 -24.20 -5.70
N GLY A 330 -4.58 -24.64 -4.47
CA GLY A 330 -5.60 -25.14 -3.55
C GLY A 330 -6.64 -24.07 -3.23
N LEU A 331 -6.19 -22.84 -2.93
CA LEU A 331 -7.05 -21.70 -2.65
C LEU A 331 -7.91 -21.31 -3.87
N VAL A 332 -7.32 -21.24 -5.08
CA VAL A 332 -8.07 -20.98 -6.32
C VAL A 332 -9.19 -22.01 -6.52
N LYS A 333 -8.85 -23.30 -6.37
CA LYS A 333 -9.82 -24.40 -6.48
C LYS A 333 -10.91 -24.31 -5.41
N ALA A 334 -10.55 -23.96 -4.18
CA ALA A 334 -11.48 -23.78 -3.08
C ALA A 334 -12.46 -22.62 -3.34
N ILE A 335 -11.97 -21.47 -3.79
CA ILE A 335 -12.79 -20.31 -4.16
C ILE A 335 -13.78 -20.69 -5.28
N ARG A 336 -13.29 -21.27 -6.37
CA ARG A 336 -14.15 -21.68 -7.50
C ARG A 336 -15.14 -22.77 -7.12
N SER A 337 -14.77 -23.68 -6.23
CA SER A 337 -15.69 -24.69 -5.69
C SER A 337 -16.79 -24.05 -4.86
N ALA A 338 -16.45 -23.13 -3.95
CA ALA A 338 -17.40 -22.43 -3.10
C ALA A 338 -18.39 -21.57 -3.90
N LEU A 339 -17.94 -20.90 -4.98
CA LEU A 339 -18.81 -20.11 -5.87
C LEU A 339 -19.88 -20.95 -6.60
N LYS A 340 -19.76 -22.28 -6.62
CA LYS A 340 -20.83 -23.16 -7.13
C LYS A 340 -22.04 -23.23 -6.20
N ASP A 341 -21.90 -22.88 -4.92
CA ASP A 341 -23.02 -22.71 -4.01
C ASP A 341 -23.77 -21.40 -4.30
N GLN A 342 -24.68 -21.48 -5.27
CA GLN A 342 -25.50 -20.35 -5.70
C GLN A 342 -26.41 -19.79 -4.59
N LYS A 343 -26.71 -20.58 -3.56
CA LYS A 343 -27.52 -20.10 -2.44
C LYS A 343 -26.73 -19.16 -1.54
N SER A 344 -25.45 -19.45 -1.34
CA SER A 344 -24.58 -18.65 -0.47
C SER A 344 -23.88 -17.51 -1.21
N PHE A 345 -23.47 -17.73 -2.47
CA PHE A 345 -22.59 -16.83 -3.22
C PHE A 345 -23.01 -16.61 -4.68
N GLY A 346 -24.29 -16.81 -5.03
CA GLY A 346 -24.77 -16.62 -6.41
C GLY A 346 -24.59 -15.19 -6.94
N ASP A 347 -24.62 -14.20 -6.05
CA ASP A 347 -24.32 -12.79 -6.31
C ASP A 347 -22.82 -12.50 -6.52
N LEU A 348 -21.94 -13.49 -6.30
CA LEU A 348 -20.51 -13.42 -6.57
C LEU A 348 -20.09 -14.25 -7.79
N ALA A 349 -21.02 -14.80 -8.56
CA ALA A 349 -20.69 -15.62 -9.73
C ALA A 349 -19.87 -14.87 -10.80
N HIS A 350 -19.94 -13.53 -10.82
CA HIS A 350 -19.17 -12.67 -11.73
C HIS A 350 -17.78 -12.29 -11.21
N LEU A 351 -17.40 -12.72 -9.99
CA LEU A 351 -16.16 -12.30 -9.35
C LEU A 351 -14.94 -12.74 -10.18
N VAL A 352 -14.19 -11.74 -10.66
CA VAL A 352 -12.92 -11.95 -11.36
C VAL A 352 -11.86 -12.41 -10.35
N LEU A 353 -11.15 -13.49 -10.67
CA LEU A 353 -10.08 -14.04 -9.83
C LEU A 353 -8.72 -13.91 -10.51
N LEU A 354 -7.81 -13.16 -9.89
CA LEU A 354 -6.46 -12.90 -10.39
C LEU A 354 -5.42 -13.67 -9.58
N GLY A 355 -4.49 -14.33 -10.27
CA GLY A 355 -3.30 -14.95 -9.67
C GLY A 355 -2.05 -14.08 -9.82
N HIS A 356 -0.90 -14.60 -9.38
CA HIS A 356 0.41 -13.92 -9.36
C HIS A 356 0.46 -12.74 -8.39
N ASP A 357 -0.07 -11.57 -8.79
CA ASP A 357 -0.09 -10.32 -7.99
C ASP A 357 1.27 -10.00 -7.35
N ASP A 358 2.32 -10.16 -8.16
CA ASP A 358 3.72 -10.03 -7.78
C ASP A 358 4.56 -9.49 -8.95
N ASN A 359 5.87 -9.38 -8.75
CA ASN A 359 6.82 -8.76 -9.65
C ASN A 359 7.01 -9.52 -10.97
N PHE A 360 7.57 -8.82 -11.97
CA PHE A 360 7.86 -9.43 -13.27
C PHE A 360 8.92 -10.53 -13.20
N ASP A 361 9.91 -10.39 -12.32
CA ASP A 361 10.97 -11.41 -12.18
C ASP A 361 10.45 -12.75 -11.63
N ASP A 362 9.29 -12.74 -10.96
CA ASP A 362 8.63 -13.93 -10.44
C ASP A 362 7.65 -14.56 -11.45
N PHE A 363 7.70 -14.18 -12.74
CA PHE A 363 6.77 -14.70 -13.77
C PHE A 363 6.74 -16.24 -13.89
N ALA A 364 7.83 -16.92 -13.51
CA ALA A 364 7.88 -18.37 -13.51
C ALA A 364 6.83 -18.96 -12.56
N ASP A 365 6.55 -18.29 -11.44
CA ASP A 365 5.51 -18.72 -10.49
C ASP A 365 4.11 -18.52 -11.06
N ALA A 366 3.88 -17.48 -11.87
CA ALA A 366 2.64 -17.31 -12.62
C ALA A 366 2.39 -18.47 -13.60
N ILE A 367 3.43 -18.95 -14.29
CA ILE A 367 3.36 -20.13 -15.17
C ILE A 367 3.08 -21.39 -14.37
N ASN A 368 3.82 -21.61 -13.27
CA ASN A 368 3.61 -22.78 -12.42
C ASN A 368 2.18 -22.82 -11.85
N LEU A 369 1.66 -21.66 -11.44
CA LEU A 369 0.29 -21.52 -10.96
C LEU A 369 -0.73 -21.81 -12.07
N SER A 370 -0.53 -21.28 -13.29
CA SER A 370 -1.42 -21.52 -14.43
C SER A 370 -1.51 -23.01 -14.81
N GLU A 371 -0.40 -23.73 -14.72
CA GLU A 371 -0.36 -25.18 -14.91
C GLU A 371 -1.14 -25.92 -13.82
N ALA A 372 -1.00 -25.48 -12.57
CA ALA A 372 -1.63 -26.13 -11.42
C ALA A 372 -3.16 -25.92 -11.34
N VAL A 373 -3.67 -24.78 -11.84
CA VAL A 373 -5.09 -24.40 -11.72
C VAL A 373 -5.89 -24.55 -13.01
N GLY A 374 -5.25 -24.68 -14.16
CA GLY A 374 -5.95 -24.75 -15.44
C GLY A 374 -6.69 -23.44 -15.74
N ASP A 375 -7.93 -23.53 -16.24
CA ASP A 375 -8.71 -22.37 -16.66
C ASP A 375 -9.34 -21.55 -15.52
N GLN A 376 -9.07 -21.89 -14.26
CA GLN A 376 -9.78 -21.39 -13.09
C GLN A 376 -9.44 -19.94 -12.70
N LEU A 377 -8.38 -19.35 -13.23
CA LEU A 377 -8.09 -17.92 -13.08
C LEU A 377 -8.65 -17.12 -14.26
N ASP A 378 -9.08 -15.89 -14.04
CA ASP A 378 -9.53 -14.98 -15.11
C ASP A 378 -8.38 -14.12 -15.66
N GLY A 379 -7.31 -13.96 -14.88
CA GLY A 379 -6.16 -13.16 -15.24
C GLY A 379 -5.05 -13.21 -14.19
N TYR A 380 -4.05 -12.36 -14.39
CA TYR A 380 -2.85 -12.26 -13.57
C TYR A 380 -2.55 -10.79 -13.23
N GLY A 381 -2.26 -10.54 -11.96
CA GLY A 381 -1.80 -9.25 -11.44
C GLY A 381 -0.28 -9.14 -11.51
N TRP A 382 0.23 -7.94 -11.75
CA TRP A 382 1.66 -7.65 -11.88
C TRP A 382 2.07 -6.43 -11.06
N HIS A 383 3.26 -6.53 -10.46
CA HIS A 383 3.93 -5.44 -9.76
C HIS A 383 5.19 -5.02 -10.51
N CYS A 384 5.55 -3.73 -10.39
CA CYS A 384 6.63 -3.11 -11.16
C CYS A 384 7.95 -2.96 -10.38
N TYR A 385 8.09 -3.57 -9.19
CA TYR A 385 9.23 -3.30 -8.31
C TYR A 385 10.51 -3.93 -8.82
N ASN A 386 10.40 -5.11 -9.45
CA ASN A 386 11.52 -5.85 -10.01
C ASN A 386 11.14 -6.49 -11.35
N GLY A 387 12.15 -6.64 -12.20
CA GLY A 387 12.07 -7.35 -13.47
C GLY A 387 11.63 -6.54 -14.68
N ASP A 388 11.54 -7.25 -15.80
CA ASP A 388 11.29 -6.67 -17.12
C ASP A 388 9.82 -6.86 -17.53
N PRO A 389 9.09 -5.79 -17.93
CA PRO A 389 7.70 -5.91 -18.34
C PRO A 389 7.43 -6.85 -19.53
N SER A 390 8.46 -7.19 -20.32
CA SER A 390 8.35 -8.22 -21.38
C SER A 390 7.96 -9.61 -20.85
N MET A 391 8.07 -9.85 -19.54
CA MET A 391 7.59 -11.09 -18.93
C MET A 391 6.08 -11.29 -19.04
N VAL A 392 5.30 -10.21 -19.21
CA VAL A 392 3.85 -10.30 -19.51
C VAL A 392 3.61 -11.01 -20.84
N THR A 393 4.42 -10.72 -21.86
CA THR A 393 4.38 -11.40 -23.16
C THR A 393 4.75 -12.87 -23.04
N ASN A 394 5.74 -13.19 -22.20
CA ASN A 394 6.16 -14.56 -21.96
C ASN A 394 5.07 -15.39 -21.27
N LEU A 395 4.40 -14.83 -20.26
CA LEU A 395 3.26 -15.48 -19.63
C LEU A 395 2.12 -15.66 -20.63
N THR A 396 1.78 -14.62 -21.41
CA THR A 396 0.72 -14.70 -22.43
C THR A 396 0.99 -15.82 -23.45
N ALA A 397 2.23 -15.95 -23.90
CA ALA A 397 2.64 -17.04 -24.79
C ALA A 397 2.58 -18.42 -24.10
N ALA A 398 2.93 -18.52 -22.81
CA ALA A 398 2.81 -19.75 -22.03
C ALA A 398 1.35 -20.18 -21.86
N LEU A 399 0.47 -19.25 -21.49
CA LEU A 399 -0.97 -19.49 -21.38
C LEU A 399 -1.57 -19.95 -22.71
N ALA A 400 -1.16 -19.36 -23.83
CA ALA A 400 -1.59 -19.83 -25.15
C ALA A 400 -1.18 -21.29 -25.42
N ARG A 401 0.06 -21.68 -25.07
CA ARG A 401 0.53 -23.08 -25.18
C ARG A 401 -0.22 -24.04 -24.25
N GLN A 402 -0.73 -23.55 -23.12
CA GLN A 402 -1.53 -24.32 -22.17
C GLN A 402 -3.02 -24.39 -22.54
N ASN A 403 -3.44 -23.87 -23.70
CA ASN A 403 -4.84 -23.67 -24.09
C ASN A 403 -5.65 -22.78 -23.14
N GLN A 404 -4.97 -21.84 -22.48
CA GLN A 404 -5.52 -20.85 -21.56
C GLN A 404 -5.38 -19.43 -22.14
N GLY A 405 -5.52 -19.26 -23.45
CA GLY A 405 -5.45 -17.94 -24.08
C GLY A 405 -6.56 -16.99 -23.60
N GLY A 406 -6.34 -15.68 -23.73
CA GLY A 406 -7.34 -14.65 -23.45
C GLY A 406 -7.51 -14.28 -21.98
N LYS A 407 -6.63 -14.73 -21.08
CA LYS A 407 -6.60 -14.31 -19.67
C LYS A 407 -6.10 -12.87 -19.55
N GLY A 408 -6.76 -12.08 -18.71
CA GLY A 408 -6.40 -10.67 -18.52
C GLY A 408 -5.03 -10.50 -17.88
N GLN A 409 -4.31 -9.45 -18.27
CA GLN A 409 -3.04 -9.04 -17.68
C GLN A 409 -3.25 -7.66 -17.05
N TYR A 410 -3.02 -7.55 -15.75
CA TYR A 410 -3.35 -6.33 -14.98
C TYR A 410 -2.11 -5.85 -14.22
N MET A 411 -1.69 -4.62 -14.45
CA MET A 411 -0.77 -3.94 -13.52
C MET A 411 -1.58 -3.56 -12.28
N THR A 412 -1.38 -4.28 -11.18
CA THR A 412 -2.20 -4.18 -9.97
C THR A 412 -1.55 -3.31 -8.91
N GLU A 413 -0.22 -3.25 -8.86
CA GLU A 413 0.50 -2.36 -7.97
C GLU A 413 1.78 -1.84 -8.60
N CYS A 414 2.05 -0.58 -8.36
CA CYS A 414 3.34 0.00 -8.66
C CYS A 414 3.49 1.22 -7.76
N SER A 415 4.69 1.45 -7.25
CA SER A 415 5.00 2.65 -6.51
C SER A 415 6.39 3.16 -6.89
N GLY A 416 6.53 4.48 -6.86
CA GLY A 416 7.81 5.16 -7.06
C GLY A 416 8.10 6.01 -5.84
N THR A 417 9.36 6.11 -5.45
CA THR A 417 9.78 7.08 -4.44
C THR A 417 10.20 8.36 -5.14
N HIS A 418 9.53 9.48 -4.81
CA HIS A 418 10.08 10.80 -5.10
C HIS A 418 11.32 10.97 -4.22
N SER A 419 12.52 10.82 -4.81
CA SER A 419 13.74 11.28 -4.15
C SER A 419 13.87 12.79 -4.37
N SER A 420 14.60 13.47 -3.48
CA SER A 420 14.95 14.89 -3.66
C SER A 420 15.82 15.17 -4.89
N THR A 421 16.28 14.12 -5.59
CA THR A 421 17.16 14.20 -6.76
C THR A 421 16.44 13.92 -8.08
N THR A 422 15.21 13.39 -8.05
CA THR A 422 14.39 13.15 -9.25
C THR A 422 13.31 14.21 -9.40
N ASN A 423 13.37 14.99 -10.49
CA ASN A 423 12.31 15.93 -10.81
C ASN A 423 11.03 15.18 -11.25
N ARG A 424 9.90 15.91 -11.26
CA ARG A 424 8.58 15.40 -11.66
C ARG A 424 8.60 14.70 -13.02
N TRP A 425 9.39 15.22 -13.97
CA TRP A 425 9.54 14.64 -15.30
C TRP A 425 10.20 13.27 -15.30
N ALA A 426 11.34 13.12 -14.61
CA ALA A 426 12.04 11.85 -14.54
C ALA A 426 11.13 10.75 -13.96
N SER A 427 10.30 11.11 -12.99
CA SER A 427 9.29 10.21 -12.44
C SER A 427 8.22 9.87 -13.49
N GLN A 428 7.63 10.87 -14.15
CA GLN A 428 6.62 10.64 -15.21
C GLN A 428 7.16 9.80 -16.37
N VAL A 429 8.36 10.08 -16.87
CA VAL A 429 9.00 9.29 -17.93
C VAL A 429 9.21 7.85 -17.48
N TRP A 430 9.68 7.65 -16.25
CA TRP A 430 9.80 6.31 -15.69
C TRP A 430 8.45 5.59 -15.67
N TRP A 431 7.38 6.25 -15.22
CA TRP A 431 6.02 5.68 -15.27
C TRP A 431 5.56 5.35 -16.69
N LEU A 432 5.77 6.26 -17.65
CA LEU A 432 5.38 6.06 -19.05
C LEU A 432 6.12 4.88 -19.70
N VAL A 433 7.42 4.75 -19.43
CA VAL A 433 8.25 3.68 -19.99
C VAL A 433 7.99 2.35 -19.29
N SER A 434 7.93 2.34 -17.96
CA SER A 434 7.86 1.13 -17.15
C SER A 434 6.44 0.56 -17.05
N VAL A 435 5.39 1.37 -17.18
CA VAL A 435 3.99 0.95 -16.98
C VAL A 435 3.15 1.04 -18.24
N LEU A 436 3.33 2.07 -19.08
CA LEU A 436 2.47 2.31 -20.24
C LEU A 436 2.86 1.48 -21.48
N ALA A 437 4.13 1.11 -21.62
CA ALA A 437 4.59 0.19 -22.67
C ALA A 437 3.90 -1.20 -22.61
N ILE A 438 3.31 -1.55 -21.47
CA ILE A 438 2.67 -2.85 -21.19
C ILE A 438 1.27 -2.95 -21.81
N LEU A 439 0.58 -1.81 -21.98
CA LEU A 439 -0.80 -1.78 -22.49
C LEU A 439 -0.90 -1.84 -24.02
N PHE A 440 0.23 -1.94 -24.71
CA PHE A 440 0.30 -1.96 -26.17
C PHE A 440 0.93 -3.23 -26.74
N VAL A 441 1.24 -4.23 -25.90
CA VAL A 441 1.81 -5.50 -26.36
C VAL A 441 0.72 -6.50 -26.70
#